data_AF-A0A641ASR2-F1
#
_entry.id   AF-A0A641ASR2-F1
#
_cell.length_a   1.000
_cell.length_b   1.000
_cell.length_c   1.000
_cell.angle_alpha   90.00
_cell.angle_beta   90.00
_cell.angle_gamma   90.00
#
_symmetry.space_group_name_H-M   'P 1'
#
loop_
_entity.id
_entity.type
_entity.pdbx_description
1 polymer ?
#
loop_
_entity_poly.entity_id
_entity_poly.type
_entity_poly.pdbx_seq_one_letter_code
_entity_poly.pdbx_strand_id
1 'polypeptide(L)'
;MTDEHVVTVYGTPVMVCAPDGLPLDAEGAATELVGEAIGQRAEVVVVPTERLTDDFFDVGTGVAERIAQKFDTYRVRLAVVGDIAERVAASPALATWVDGSNTGTRLWFSPTFDDFQTRLDRRRSPRAM
;
A
#
# COMPACT_ATOMS: atom_id res chain seq x y z
N MET A 1 4.74 -9.84 -19.07
CA MET A 1 4.17 -10.80 -18.10
C MET A 1 4.06 -10.02 -16.81
N THR A 2 2.89 -9.48 -16.52
CA THR A 2 2.62 -8.75 -15.29
C THR A 2 2.31 -9.81 -14.24
N ASP A 3 3.32 -10.29 -13.50
CA ASP A 3 3.10 -11.36 -12.53
C ASP A 3 2.60 -10.76 -11.21
N GLU A 4 1.37 -10.24 -11.25
CA GLU A 4 0.59 -9.95 -10.06
C GLU A 4 0.21 -11.29 -9.44
N HIS A 5 0.66 -11.52 -8.21
CA HIS A 5 0.50 -12.82 -7.56
C HIS A 5 0.15 -12.65 -6.09
N VAL A 6 -0.55 -13.64 -5.53
CA VAL A 6 -0.87 -13.68 -4.11
C VAL A 6 0.09 -14.59 -3.38
N VAL A 7 0.74 -14.06 -2.36
CA VAL A 7 1.59 -14.79 -1.42
C VAL A 7 0.95 -14.80 -0.04
N THR A 8 1.18 -15.86 0.72
CA THR A 8 0.73 -15.91 2.12
C THR A 8 1.88 -15.49 3.03
N VAL A 9 1.73 -14.33 3.67
CA VAL A 9 2.70 -13.79 4.63
C VAL A 9 2.13 -13.97 6.03
N TYR A 10 2.76 -14.80 6.87
CA TYR A 10 2.29 -15.12 8.22
C TYR A 10 0.81 -15.53 8.29
N GLY A 11 0.31 -16.27 7.30
CA GLY A 11 -1.09 -16.70 7.23
C GLY A 11 -2.07 -15.63 6.74
N THR A 12 -1.59 -14.44 6.38
CA THR A 12 -2.37 -13.38 5.72
C THR A 12 -2.14 -13.44 4.20
N PRO A 13 -3.19 -13.53 3.38
CA PRO A 13 -3.06 -13.46 1.93
C PRO A 13 -2.73 -12.03 1.50
N VAL A 14 -1.62 -11.87 0.81
CA VAL A 14 -1.07 -10.59 0.34
C VAL A 14 -0.95 -10.63 -1.17
N MET A 15 -1.62 -9.72 -1.86
CA MET A 15 -1.45 -9.52 -3.30
C MET A 15 -0.23 -8.63 -3.54
N VAL A 16 0.74 -9.10 -4.30
CA VAL A 16 1.93 -8.35 -4.67
C VAL A 16 1.79 -7.88 -6.11
N CYS A 17 1.75 -6.57 -6.29
CA CYS A 17 1.62 -5.95 -7.60
C CYS A 17 2.98 -5.90 -8.30
N ALA A 18 3.03 -6.25 -9.59
CA ALA A 18 4.24 -6.10 -10.39
C ALA A 18 4.57 -4.62 -10.65
N PRO A 19 5.85 -4.20 -10.63
CA PRO A 19 6.25 -2.81 -10.83
C PRO A 19 5.85 -2.25 -12.20
N ASP A 20 5.86 -3.08 -13.25
CA ASP A 20 5.47 -2.71 -14.61
C ASP A 20 3.95 -2.77 -14.87
N GLY A 21 3.14 -2.89 -13.81
CA GLY A 21 1.68 -2.93 -13.92
C GLY A 21 1.06 -1.56 -14.20
N LEU A 22 -0.28 -1.53 -14.33
CA LEU A 22 -1.02 -0.29 -14.58
C LEU A 22 -0.78 0.73 -13.44
N PRO A 23 -0.46 2.00 -13.74
CA PRO A 23 -0.21 3.00 -12.70
C PRO A 23 -1.45 3.22 -11.84
N LEU A 24 -1.22 3.46 -10.56
CA LEU A 24 -2.24 3.80 -9.58
C LEU A 24 -2.34 5.32 -9.49
N ASP A 25 -2.95 5.92 -10.51
CA ASP A 25 -3.00 7.38 -10.73
C ASP A 25 -4.34 8.01 -10.30
N ALA A 26 -5.39 7.20 -10.19
CA ALA A 26 -6.74 7.66 -9.91
C ALA A 26 -7.56 6.67 -9.09
N GLU A 27 -8.72 7.15 -8.63
CA GLU A 27 -9.71 6.35 -7.91
C GLU A 27 -10.21 5.13 -8.70
N GLY A 28 -10.24 5.23 -10.03
CA GLY A 28 -10.61 4.12 -10.92
C GLY A 28 -9.64 2.95 -10.78
N ALA A 29 -8.34 3.22 -10.99
CA ALA A 29 -7.27 2.24 -10.82
C ALA A 29 -7.27 1.62 -9.41
N ALA A 30 -7.52 2.42 -8.37
CA ALA A 30 -7.64 1.91 -7.01
C ALA A 30 -8.83 0.96 -6.84
N THR A 31 -9.96 1.26 -7.46
CA THR A 31 -11.17 0.42 -7.40
C THR A 31 -10.96 -0.90 -8.13
N GLU A 32 -10.31 -0.87 -9.29
CA GLU A 32 -9.96 -2.08 -10.05
C GLU A 32 -9.03 -2.97 -9.24
N LEU A 33 -7.93 -2.41 -8.69
CA LEU A 33 -6.96 -3.16 -7.91
C LEU A 33 -7.56 -3.79 -6.64
N VAL A 34 -8.47 -3.06 -5.98
CA VAL A 34 -9.24 -3.58 -4.85
C VAL A 34 -10.16 -4.73 -5.29
N GLY A 35 -10.80 -4.63 -6.45
CA GLY A 35 -11.63 -5.69 -7.01
C GLY A 35 -10.84 -6.97 -7.26
N GLU A 36 -9.63 -6.85 -7.81
CA GLU A 36 -8.71 -7.97 -8.01
C GLU A 36 -8.27 -8.60 -6.69
N ALA A 37 -7.89 -7.77 -5.70
CA ALA A 37 -7.52 -8.25 -4.38
C ALA A 37 -8.65 -9.06 -3.72
N ILE A 38 -9.89 -8.56 -3.79
CA ILE A 38 -11.07 -9.26 -3.26
C ILE A 38 -11.31 -10.57 -4.01
N GLY A 39 -11.20 -10.57 -5.34
CA GLY A 39 -11.36 -11.76 -6.18
C GLY A 39 -10.34 -12.85 -5.83
N GLN A 40 -9.12 -12.47 -5.48
CA GLN A 40 -8.05 -13.37 -5.07
C GLN A 40 -8.00 -13.63 -3.55
N ARG A 41 -8.99 -13.10 -2.78
CA ARG A 41 -9.08 -13.20 -1.32
C ARG A 41 -7.87 -12.61 -0.58
N ALA A 42 -7.20 -11.63 -1.16
CA ALA A 42 -6.12 -10.91 -0.51
C ALA A 42 -6.68 -9.92 0.52
N GLU A 43 -6.06 -9.88 1.70
CA GLU A 43 -6.37 -8.93 2.76
C GLU A 43 -5.50 -7.68 2.71
N VAL A 44 -4.34 -7.79 2.06
CA VAL A 44 -3.37 -6.72 1.90
C VAL A 44 -2.93 -6.67 0.44
N VAL A 45 -2.82 -5.47 -0.10
CA VAL A 45 -2.25 -5.22 -1.42
C VAL A 45 -0.93 -4.48 -1.25
N VAL A 46 0.13 -5.05 -1.81
CA VAL A 46 1.47 -4.45 -1.86
C VAL A 46 1.64 -3.82 -3.24
N VAL A 47 1.76 -2.50 -3.25
CA VAL A 47 1.98 -1.69 -4.45
C VAL A 47 3.41 -1.16 -4.44
N PRO A 48 4.23 -1.48 -5.45
CA PRO A 48 5.56 -0.90 -5.57
C PRO A 48 5.47 0.59 -5.90
N THR A 49 6.43 1.38 -5.40
CA THR A 49 6.50 2.82 -5.66
C THR A 49 6.51 3.20 -7.13
N GLU A 50 7.00 2.30 -7.98
CA GLU A 50 7.09 2.43 -9.43
C GLU A 50 5.73 2.48 -10.12
N ARG A 51 4.67 1.95 -9.49
CA ARG A 51 3.29 2.08 -9.96
C ARG A 51 2.62 3.37 -9.49
N LEU A 52 3.21 4.09 -8.54
CA LEU A 52 2.64 5.31 -8.01
C LEU A 52 3.13 6.51 -8.84
N THR A 53 2.22 7.40 -9.19
CA THR A 53 2.57 8.65 -9.86
C THR A 53 3.12 9.67 -8.88
N ASP A 54 3.83 10.68 -9.38
CA ASP A 54 4.34 11.77 -8.53
C ASP A 54 3.23 12.48 -7.76
N ASP A 55 2.03 12.57 -8.34
CA ASP A 55 0.83 13.13 -7.70
C ASP A 55 0.46 12.40 -6.40
N PHE A 56 0.75 11.10 -6.30
CA PHE A 56 0.54 10.35 -5.06
C PHE A 56 1.46 10.83 -3.92
N PHE A 57 2.67 11.28 -4.25
CA PHE A 57 3.62 11.79 -3.26
C PHE A 57 3.45 13.28 -2.98
N ASP A 58 2.65 13.98 -3.79
CA ASP A 58 2.24 15.35 -3.53
C ASP A 58 0.95 15.38 -2.70
N VAL A 59 1.11 15.64 -1.39
CA VAL A 59 0.00 15.75 -0.43
C VAL A 59 -1.01 16.84 -0.83
N GLY A 60 -0.59 17.86 -1.59
CA GLY A 60 -1.47 18.93 -2.07
C GLY A 60 -2.49 18.51 -3.11
N THR A 61 -2.28 17.38 -3.81
CA THR A 61 -3.18 16.92 -4.88
C THR A 61 -4.41 16.18 -4.34
N GLY A 62 -4.33 15.66 -3.11
CA GLY A 62 -5.34 14.78 -2.52
C GLY A 62 -5.53 13.44 -3.26
N VAL A 63 -4.65 13.09 -4.21
CA VAL A 63 -4.72 11.81 -4.94
C VAL A 63 -4.53 10.64 -3.99
N ALA A 64 -3.52 10.72 -3.13
CA ALA A 64 -3.18 9.65 -2.22
C ALA A 64 -4.27 9.36 -1.19
N GLU A 65 -4.94 10.40 -0.67
CA GLU A 65 -6.07 10.25 0.25
C GLU A 65 -7.26 9.58 -0.43
N ARG A 66 -7.60 9.99 -1.66
CA ARG A 66 -8.70 9.38 -2.43
C ARG A 66 -8.44 7.91 -2.74
N ILE A 67 -7.20 7.57 -3.10
CA ILE A 67 -6.77 6.18 -3.29
C ILE A 67 -6.90 5.42 -1.97
N ALA A 68 -6.28 5.89 -0.89
CA ALA A 68 -6.33 5.25 0.42
C ALA A 68 -7.78 5.04 0.92
N GLN A 69 -8.67 6.00 0.65
CA GLN A 69 -10.08 5.92 1.00
C GLN A 69 -10.80 4.78 0.27
N LYS A 70 -10.42 4.43 -0.97
CA LYS A 70 -10.99 3.24 -1.65
C LYS A 70 -10.62 1.98 -0.88
N PHE A 71 -9.34 1.78 -0.58
CA PHE A 71 -8.87 0.64 0.21
C PHE A 71 -9.61 0.57 1.57
N ASP A 72 -9.78 1.71 2.24
CA ASP A 72 -10.55 1.83 3.47
C ASP A 72 -12.00 1.36 3.33
N THR A 73 -12.70 1.86 2.30
CA THR A 73 -14.11 1.57 2.00
C THR A 73 -14.35 0.09 1.81
N TYR A 74 -13.45 -0.59 1.09
CA TYR A 74 -13.55 -2.01 0.80
C TYR A 74 -12.86 -2.91 1.86
N ARG A 75 -12.34 -2.32 2.95
CA ARG A 75 -11.65 -3.01 4.04
C ARG A 75 -10.43 -3.82 3.59
N VAL A 76 -9.78 -3.38 2.52
CA VAL A 76 -8.51 -3.93 2.04
C VAL A 76 -7.38 -3.05 2.57
N ARG A 77 -6.29 -3.64 3.06
CA ARG A 77 -5.12 -2.88 3.53
C ARG A 77 -4.20 -2.58 2.34
N LEU A 78 -3.65 -1.37 2.29
CA LEU A 78 -2.66 -0.95 1.29
C LEU A 78 -1.28 -0.88 1.93
N ALA A 79 -0.29 -1.46 1.26
CA ALA A 79 1.11 -1.32 1.60
C ALA A 79 1.87 -0.81 0.37
N VAL A 80 2.51 0.34 0.50
CA VAL A 80 3.43 0.89 -0.49
C VAL A 80 4.83 0.39 -0.16
N VAL A 81 5.45 -0.30 -1.11
CA VAL A 81 6.80 -0.85 -0.97
C VAL A 81 7.76 -0.16 -1.93
N GLY A 82 8.85 0.37 -1.41
CA GLY A 82 9.89 1.03 -2.18
C GLY A 82 10.54 2.17 -1.41
N ASP A 83 11.76 2.53 -1.79
CA ASP A 83 12.51 3.59 -1.11
C ASP A 83 12.01 4.97 -1.55
N ILE A 84 11.41 5.68 -0.59
CA ILE A 84 10.93 7.06 -0.74
C ILE A 84 11.69 8.04 0.16
N ALA A 85 12.84 7.64 0.72
CA ALA A 85 13.59 8.45 1.67
C ALA A 85 13.94 9.83 1.12
N GLU A 86 14.35 9.92 -0.15
CA GLU A 86 14.65 11.20 -0.81
C GLU A 86 13.41 12.09 -0.94
N ARG A 87 12.26 11.52 -1.34
CA ARG A 87 10.98 12.24 -1.46
C ARG A 87 10.51 12.76 -0.10
N VAL A 88 10.61 11.92 0.93
CA VAL A 88 10.26 12.27 2.32
C VAL A 88 11.19 13.37 2.86
N ALA A 89 12.49 13.29 2.57
CA ALA A 89 13.45 14.32 2.97
C ALA A 89 13.19 15.67 2.27
N ALA A 90 12.69 15.64 1.03
CA ALA A 90 12.36 16.82 0.25
C ALA A 90 11.03 17.49 0.66
N SER A 91 10.12 16.78 1.33
CA SER A 91 8.77 17.26 1.64
C SER A 91 8.34 16.98 3.08
N PRO A 92 8.31 18.00 3.96
CA PRO A 92 7.82 17.86 5.34
C PRO A 92 6.36 17.40 5.44
N ALA A 93 5.53 17.80 4.46
CA ALA A 93 4.14 17.38 4.37
C ALA A 93 4.04 15.87 4.10
N LEU A 94 4.82 15.37 3.13
CA LEU A 94 4.89 13.95 2.83
C LEU A 94 5.43 13.16 4.04
N ALA A 95 6.48 13.67 4.70
CA ALA A 95 7.02 13.04 5.90
C ALA A 95 5.96 12.86 7.00
N THR A 96 5.17 13.92 7.26
CA THR A 96 4.09 13.89 8.26
C THR A 96 3.00 12.89 7.87
N TRP A 97 2.63 12.85 6.59
CA TRP A 97 1.61 11.93 6.09
C TRP A 97 2.05 10.46 6.13
N VAL A 98 3.31 10.18 5.77
CA VAL A 98 3.91 8.83 5.85
C VAL A 98 3.99 8.36 7.30
N ASP A 99 4.40 9.21 8.23
CA ASP A 99 4.46 8.88 9.66
C ASP A 99 3.07 8.58 10.26
N GLY A 100 2.09 9.43 9.94
CA GLY A 100 0.70 9.22 10.33
C GLY A 100 0.11 7.91 9.76
N SER A 101 0.36 7.65 8.48
CA SER A 101 -0.07 6.42 7.81
C SER A 101 0.55 5.17 8.47
N ASN A 102 1.86 5.21 8.71
CA ASN A 102 2.62 4.12 9.34
C ASN A 102 2.14 3.78 10.76
N THR A 103 1.60 4.76 11.48
CA THR A 103 0.96 4.57 12.79
C THR A 103 -0.41 3.89 12.67
N GLY A 104 -1.15 4.18 11.59
CA GLY A 104 -2.44 3.56 11.26
C GLY A 104 -2.38 2.08 10.90
N THR A 105 -3.55 1.45 10.69
CA THR A 105 -3.68 0.01 10.37
C THR A 105 -3.96 -0.29 8.91
N ARG A 106 -4.19 0.74 8.08
CA ARG A 106 -4.78 0.58 6.75
C ARG A 106 -3.87 0.94 5.59
N LEU A 107 -2.94 1.88 5.79
CA LEU A 107 -1.93 2.27 4.80
C LEU A 107 -0.55 2.21 5.43
N TRP A 108 0.39 1.50 4.82
CA TRP A 108 1.76 1.42 5.29
C TRP A 108 2.75 1.77 4.18
N PHE A 109 3.83 2.43 4.56
CA PHE A 109 5.02 2.63 3.73
C PHE A 109 6.15 1.77 4.29
N SER A 110 6.84 1.05 3.42
CA SER A 110 7.98 0.20 3.78
C SER A 110 9.05 0.26 2.68
N PRO A 111 10.34 0.44 3.01
CA PRO A 111 11.40 0.52 1.99
C PRO A 111 11.53 -0.76 1.17
N THR A 112 11.33 -1.91 1.82
CA THR A 112 11.43 -3.23 1.20
C THR A 112 10.22 -4.11 1.53
N PHE A 113 10.07 -5.20 0.77
CA PHE A 113 9.07 -6.21 1.07
C PHE A 113 9.32 -6.86 2.44
N ASP A 114 10.57 -7.10 2.82
CA ASP A 114 10.95 -7.69 4.12
C ASP A 114 10.56 -6.77 5.31
N ASP A 115 10.72 -5.45 5.14
CA ASP A 115 10.26 -4.47 6.13
C ASP A 115 8.73 -4.52 6.30
N PHE A 116 8.01 -4.64 5.19
CA PHE A 116 6.56 -4.82 5.20
C PHE A 116 6.16 -6.12 5.94
N GLN A 117 6.82 -7.25 5.63
CA GLN A 117 6.56 -8.52 6.30
C GLN A 117 6.80 -8.41 7.81
N THR A 118 7.93 -7.83 8.21
CA THR A 118 8.27 -7.60 9.63
C THR A 118 7.20 -6.75 10.33
N ARG A 119 6.68 -5.73 9.66
CA ARG A 119 5.59 -4.90 10.20
C ARG A 119 4.28 -5.69 10.32
N LEU A 120 3.95 -6.50 9.32
CA LEU A 120 2.75 -7.33 9.33
C LEU A 120 2.78 -8.34 10.49
N ASP A 121 3.94 -8.96 10.75
CA ASP A 121 4.15 -9.86 11.88
C ASP A 121 3.92 -9.18 13.24
N ARG A 122 4.53 -8.01 13.45
CA ARG A 122 4.39 -7.24 14.70
C ARG A 122 2.93 -6.91 15.03
N ARG A 123 2.12 -6.59 14.01
CA ARG A 123 0.70 -6.26 14.18
C ARG A 123 -0.21 -7.49 14.24
N ARG A 124 0.30 -8.68 13.93
CA ARG A 124 -0.42 -9.96 14.11
C ARG A 124 -0.42 -10.41 15.59
N SER A 125 0.51 -9.92 16.40
CA SER A 125 0.56 -10.19 17.84
C SER A 125 -0.78 -9.83 18.50
N PRO A 126 -1.31 -10.71 19.37
CA PRO A 126 -2.61 -11.33 19.13
C PRO A 126 -3.78 -10.48 19.62
N ARG A 127 -4.86 -10.52 18.84
CA ARG A 127 -6.22 -10.42 19.38
C ARG A 127 -6.36 -11.59 20.37
N ALA A 128 -6.12 -11.31 21.65
CA ALA A 128 -6.33 -12.25 22.74
C ALA A 128 -7.75 -12.80 22.66
N MET A 129 -7.83 -14.10 22.92
CA MET A 129 -9.00 -14.96 22.93
C MET A 129 -10.01 -14.48 23.96
#